data_AF-A0A8T5DV63-F1
#
_entry.id   AF-A0A8T5DV63-F1
#
_cell.length_a   1.000
_cell.length_b   1.000
_cell.length_c   1.000
_cell.angle_alpha   90.00
_cell.angle_beta   90.00
_cell.angle_gamma   90.00
#
_symmetry.space_group_name_H-M   'P 1'
#
loop_
_entity.id
_entity.type
_entity.pdbx_description
1 polymer ?
#
loop_
_entity_poly.entity_id
_entity_poly.type
_entity_poly.pdbx_seq_one_letter_code
_entity_poly.pdbx_strand_id
1 'polypeptide(L)'
;MNTDLIEKIRAFVEEECKKPTSKYGYEPFPAHFVPMAEEIVPELADKLNADKEVLMIAAYLHDIGSIVHGRADHHITGAQIAEEKLQE
;
A
#
# COMPACT_ATOMS: atom_id res chain seq x y z
N MET A 1 -6.41 16.31 0.38
CA MET A 1 -6.07 15.01 0.99
C MET A 1 -7.34 14.40 1.52
N ASN A 2 -7.90 13.47 0.77
CA ASN A 2 -9.02 12.66 1.19
C ASN A 2 -8.54 11.59 2.18
N THR A 3 -8.57 11.93 3.47
CA THR A 3 -8.14 11.02 4.54
C THR A 3 -8.97 9.74 4.58
N ASP A 4 -10.23 9.79 4.17
CA ASP A 4 -11.12 8.62 4.18
C ASP A 4 -10.69 7.57 3.15
N LEU A 5 -10.24 8.01 1.97
CA LEU A 5 -9.70 7.09 0.95
C LEU A 5 -8.39 6.46 1.40
N ILE A 6 -7.46 7.26 1.94
CA ILE A 6 -6.17 6.76 2.43
C ILE A 6 -6.38 5.74 3.55
N GLU A 7 -7.26 6.01 4.52
CA GLU A 7 -7.55 5.06 5.59
C GLU A 7 -8.20 3.77 5.08
N LYS A 8 -9.10 3.85 4.08
CA LYS A 8 -9.66 2.65 3.45
C LYS A 8 -8.58 1.79 2.79
N ILE A 9 -7.63 2.41 2.08
CA ILE A 9 -6.52 1.69 1.46
C ILE A 9 -5.56 1.13 2.51
N ARG A 10 -5.21 1.91 3.53
CA ARG A 10 -4.39 1.45 4.67
C ARG A 10 -5.02 0.23 5.33
N ALA A 11 -6.31 0.30 5.65
CA ALA A 11 -7.06 -0.78 6.27
C ALA A 11 -7.10 -2.04 5.38
N PHE A 12 -7.35 -1.87 4.08
CA PHE A 12 -7.31 -2.99 3.12
C PHE A 12 -5.96 -3.72 3.14
N VAL A 13 -4.85 -2.98 3.07
CA VAL A 13 -3.50 -3.57 3.10
C VAL A 13 -3.22 -4.26 4.43
N GLU A 14 -3.62 -3.63 5.55
CA GLU A 14 -3.53 -4.22 6.89
C GLU A 14 -4.29 -5.56 6.99
N GLU A 15 -5.51 -5.60 6.45
CA GLU A 15 -6.35 -6.78 6.42
C GLU A 15 -5.74 -7.90 5.57
N GLU A 16 -5.26 -7.61 4.36
CA GLU A 16 -4.56 -8.60 3.53
C GLU A 16 -3.33 -9.19 4.25
N CYS A 17 -2.57 -8.37 4.96
CA CYS A 17 -1.41 -8.83 5.73
C CYS A 17 -1.83 -9.73 6.91
N LYS A 18 -2.99 -9.49 7.54
CA LYS A 18 -3.52 -10.31 8.63
C LYS A 18 -4.12 -11.64 8.18
N LYS A 19 -4.42 -11.82 6.88
CA LYS A 19 -5.03 -13.06 6.40
C LYS A 19 -4.10 -14.26 6.59
N PRO A 20 -4.63 -15.45 6.93
CA PRO A 20 -3.84 -16.69 6.95
C PRO A 20 -3.21 -17.05 5.60
N THR A 21 -3.74 -16.51 4.50
CA THR A 21 -3.23 -16.70 3.14
C THR A 21 -2.11 -15.74 2.76
N SER A 22 -1.81 -14.74 3.59
CA SER A 22 -0.71 -13.80 3.38
C SER A 22 0.60 -14.57 3.19
N LYS A 23 1.34 -14.24 2.13
CA LYS A 23 2.63 -14.90 1.85
C LYS A 23 3.74 -14.50 2.83
N TYR A 24 3.55 -13.40 3.54
CA TYR A 24 4.56 -12.81 4.44
C TYR A 24 4.03 -12.55 5.86
N GLY A 25 2.79 -12.94 6.17
CA GLY A 25 2.15 -12.67 7.45
C GLY A 25 1.92 -11.18 7.70
N TYR A 26 1.77 -10.81 8.97
CA TYR A 26 1.39 -9.46 9.39
C TYR A 26 2.56 -8.48 9.51
N GLU A 27 3.79 -8.98 9.75
CA GLU A 27 4.97 -8.15 10.06
C GLU A 27 5.29 -7.06 9.01
N PRO A 28 5.12 -7.29 7.68
CA PRO A 28 5.36 -6.25 6.69
C PRO A 28 4.47 -5.01 6.84
N PHE A 29 3.28 -5.14 7.42
CA PHE A 29 2.39 -3.99 7.59
C PHE A 29 3.02 -2.89 8.47
N PRO A 30 3.36 -3.13 9.75
CA PRO A 30 4.03 -2.14 10.58
C PRO A 30 5.51 -1.91 10.23
N ALA A 31 6.20 -2.87 9.61
CA ALA A 31 7.65 -2.78 9.39
C ALA A 31 8.07 -2.26 8.01
N HIS A 32 7.18 -2.30 7.01
CA HIS A 32 7.48 -1.89 5.63
C HIS A 32 6.45 -0.91 5.07
N PHE A 33 5.16 -1.25 5.09
CA PHE A 33 4.12 -0.40 4.50
C PHE A 33 3.91 0.90 5.27
N VAL A 34 3.74 0.82 6.59
CA VAL A 34 3.53 2.00 7.45
C VAL A 34 4.71 2.98 7.38
N PRO A 35 5.98 2.57 7.55
CA PRO A 35 7.10 3.50 7.43
C PRO A 35 7.21 4.14 6.04
N MET A 36 6.97 3.37 4.97
CA MET A 36 6.99 3.91 3.61
C MET A 36 5.92 4.97 3.38
N ALA A 37 4.68 4.72 3.83
CA ALA A 37 3.59 5.66 3.65
C ALA A 37 3.65 6.83 4.64
N GLU A 38 3.88 6.59 5.93
CA GLU A 38 3.68 7.61 6.96
C GLU A 38 4.93 8.43 7.27
N GLU A 39 6.13 7.90 7.01
CA GLU A 39 7.38 8.59 7.29
C GLU A 39 8.04 9.13 6.01
N ILE A 40 8.15 8.29 4.97
CA ILE A 40 8.89 8.64 3.75
C ILE A 40 8.07 9.52 2.80
N VAL A 41 6.78 9.22 2.59
CA VAL A 41 5.96 9.99 1.64
C VAL A 41 5.82 11.47 2.01
N PRO A 42 5.56 11.87 3.29
CA PRO A 42 5.47 13.29 3.63
C PRO A 42 6.72 14.07 3.23
N GLU A 43 7.91 13.53 3.53
CA GLU A 43 9.18 14.16 3.18
C GLU A 43 9.37 14.26 1.65
N LEU A 44 9.02 13.20 0.90
CA LEU A 44 9.12 13.20 -0.55
C LEU A 44 8.12 14.13 -1.23
N ALA A 45 6.87 14.17 -0.75
CA ALA A 45 5.84 15.01 -1.33
C ALA A 45 6.23 16.49 -1.24
N ASP A 46 6.77 16.91 -0.10
CA ASP A 46 7.24 18.28 0.13
C ASP A 46 8.45 18.61 -0.76
N LYS A 47 9.45 17.71 -0.82
CA LYS A 47 10.66 17.92 -1.63
C LYS A 47 10.38 18.01 -3.12
N LEU A 48 9.42 17.22 -3.61
CA LEU A 48 9.12 17.10 -5.02
C LEU A 48 7.94 17.98 -5.46
N ASN A 49 7.30 18.68 -4.52
CA ASN A 49 6.02 19.37 -4.74
C ASN A 49 5.00 18.45 -5.45
N ALA A 50 4.91 17.21 -4.97
CA ALA A 50 4.09 16.15 -5.54
C ALA A 50 2.76 16.02 -4.80
N ASP A 51 1.77 15.39 -5.44
CA ASP A 51 0.48 15.11 -4.80
C ASP A 51 0.66 14.06 -3.69
N LYS A 52 0.62 14.52 -2.44
CA LYS A 52 0.78 13.67 -1.26
C LYS A 52 -0.27 12.57 -1.20
N GLU A 53 -1.51 12.82 -1.63
CA GLU A 53 -2.57 11.82 -1.58
C GLU A 53 -2.26 10.64 -2.51
N VAL A 54 -1.86 10.94 -3.75
CA VAL A 54 -1.44 9.93 -4.74
C VAL A 54 -0.25 9.13 -4.23
N LEU A 55 0.75 9.80 -3.64
CA LEU A 55 1.93 9.12 -3.10
C LEU A 55 1.60 8.21 -1.91
N MET A 56 0.72 8.63 -1.00
CA MET A 56 0.30 7.81 0.15
C MET A 56 -0.41 6.53 -0.31
N ILE A 57 -1.34 6.66 -1.26
CA ILE A 57 -2.08 5.53 -1.84
C ILE A 57 -1.11 4.56 -2.53
N ALA A 58 -0.21 5.10 -3.36
CA ALA A 58 0.81 4.30 -4.04
C ALA A 58 1.72 3.58 -3.03
N ALA A 59 2.16 4.25 -1.96
CA ALA A 59 3.04 3.67 -0.95
C ALA A 59 2.38 2.51 -0.19
N TYR A 60 1.10 2.60 0.17
CA TYR A 60 0.41 1.46 0.79
C TYR A 60 0.21 0.29 -0.18
N LEU A 61 -0.07 0.56 -1.47
CA LEU A 61 -0.38 -0.50 -2.43
C LEU A 61 0.84 -1.11 -3.13
N HIS A 62 2.03 -0.47 -3.08
CA HIS A 62 3.15 -0.81 -3.97
C HIS A 62 3.56 -2.30 -3.97
N ASP A 63 3.47 -2.96 -2.81
CA ASP A 63 3.88 -4.35 -2.60
C ASP A 63 2.71 -5.29 -2.27
N ILE A 64 1.45 -4.86 -2.44
CA ILE A 64 0.28 -5.68 -2.09
C ILE A 64 0.23 -7.01 -2.84
N GLY A 65 0.73 -7.04 -4.08
CA GLY A 65 0.87 -8.26 -4.86
C GLY A 65 1.77 -9.30 -4.18
N SER A 66 2.79 -8.87 -3.43
CA SER A 66 3.67 -9.76 -2.67
C SER A 66 2.92 -10.42 -1.52
N ILE A 67 2.02 -9.67 -0.87
CA ILE A 67 1.20 -10.16 0.24
C ILE A 67 0.18 -11.20 -0.24
N VAL A 68 -0.51 -10.91 -1.34
CA VAL A 68 -1.62 -11.76 -1.84
C VAL A 68 -1.12 -12.93 -2.68
N HIS A 69 -0.19 -12.69 -3.60
CA HIS A 69 0.22 -13.68 -4.62
C HIS A 69 1.67 -14.15 -4.48
N GLY A 70 2.52 -13.39 -3.79
CA GLY A 70 3.95 -13.67 -3.63
C GLY A 70 4.83 -12.88 -4.61
N ARG A 71 6.15 -12.96 -4.41
CA ARG A 71 7.09 -11.99 -4.98
C ARG A 71 7.33 -12.09 -6.49
N ALA A 72 7.12 -13.25 -7.13
CA ALA A 72 7.56 -13.47 -8.52
C ALA A 72 7.03 -12.40 -9.49
N ASP A 73 5.71 -12.12 -9.44
CA ASP A 73 5.03 -11.18 -10.33
C ASP A 73 4.26 -10.10 -9.57
N HIS A 74 4.68 -9.80 -8.34
CA HIS A 74 3.97 -8.87 -7.43
C HIS A 74 3.72 -7.48 -8.02
N HIS A 75 4.60 -7.01 -8.91
CA HIS A 75 4.46 -5.72 -9.57
C HIS A 75 3.32 -5.72 -10.60
N ILE A 76 3.02 -6.87 -11.23
CA ILE A 76 1.88 -7.04 -12.15
C ILE A 76 0.60 -7.24 -11.34
N THR A 77 0.60 -8.19 -10.40
CA THR A 77 -0.60 -8.51 -9.61
C THR A 77 -0.96 -7.36 -8.66
N GLY A 78 0.03 -6.65 -8.11
CA GLY A 78 -0.18 -5.46 -7.29
C GLY A 78 -0.81 -4.32 -8.08
N ALA A 79 -0.39 -4.10 -9.34
CA ALA A 79 -1.02 -3.11 -10.21
C ALA A 79 -2.48 -3.46 -10.51
N GLN A 80 -2.79 -4.74 -10.75
CA GLN A 80 -4.16 -5.22 -10.96
C GLN A 80 -5.03 -5.02 -9.70
N ILE A 81 -4.52 -5.41 -8.53
CA ILE A 81 -5.21 -5.20 -7.25
C ILE A 81 -5.48 -3.71 -7.01
N ALA A 82 -4.52 -2.83 -7.34
CA ALA A 82 -4.70 -1.40 -7.19
C ALA A 82 -5.78 -0.84 -8.12
N GLU A 83 -5.81 -1.27 -9.39
CA GLU A 83 -6.85 -0.89 -10.35
C GLU A 83 -8.25 -1.30 -9.87
N GLU A 84 -8.41 -2.56 -9.45
CA GLU A 84 -9.68 -3.08 -8.93
C GLU A 84 -10.11 -2.33 -7.66
N LYS A 85 -9.19 -2.16 -6.70
CA LYS A 85 -9.51 -1.58 -5.40
C LYS A 85 -9.89 -0.11 -5.46
N LEU A 86 -9.28 0.66 -6.37
CA LEU A 86 -9.54 2.09 -6.51
C LEU A 86 -10.81 2.41 -7.31
N GLN A 87 -11.47 1.40 -7.88
CA GLN A 87 -12.76 1.53 -8.57
C GLN A 87 -13.99 1.28 -7.67
N GLU A 88 -13.78 0.86 -6.41
CA GLU A 88 -14.85 0.65 -5.40
C GLU A 88 -15.35 1.96 -4.75
#